data_AF-A0A7K0FZP2-F1
#
_entry.id   AF-A0A7K0FZP2-F1
#
_cell.length_a   1.000
_cell.length_b   1.000
_cell.length_c   1.000
_cell.angle_alpha   90.00
_cell.angle_beta   90.00
_cell.angle_gamma   90.00
#
_symmetry.space_group_name_H-M   'P 1'
#
loop_
_entity.id
_entity.type
_entity.pdbx_description
1 polymer ?
#
loop_
_entity_poly.entity_id
_entity_poly.type
_entity_poly.pdbx_seq_one_letter_code
_entity_poly.pdbx_strand_id
1 'polypeptide(L)' 'MGLSKYIFWGTASVFVLHYLTKKRLSDGKSVIDDIMEKAPKIVKEVNTIKRNIKMDYEQTTGLY' A
#
# COMPACT_ATOMS: atom_id res chain seq x y z
N MET A 1 -14.48 -22.69 20.66
CA MET A 1 -13.67 -22.18 19.53
C MET A 1 -14.31 -20.88 19.08
N GLY A 2 -13.90 -19.77 19.70
CA GLY A 2 -14.81 -18.67 20.01
C GLY A 2 -14.44 -17.34 19.36
N LEU A 3 -15.48 -16.53 19.12
CA LEU A 3 -15.46 -15.15 18.65
C LEU A 3 -14.40 -14.23 19.30
N SER A 4 -13.89 -14.57 20.49
CA SER A 4 -12.86 -13.81 21.21
C SER A 4 -11.58 -13.58 20.40
N LYS A 5 -11.17 -14.53 19.55
CA LYS A 5 -9.98 -14.37 18.69
C LYS A 5 -10.20 -13.29 17.63
N TYR A 6 -11.41 -13.18 17.09
CA TYR A 6 -11.79 -12.15 16.11
C TYR A 6 -11.94 -10.79 16.77
N ILE A 7 -12.44 -10.72 18.00
CA ILE A 7 -12.51 -9.47 18.76
C ILE A 7 -11.11 -8.90 18.96
N PHE A 8 -10.13 -9.73 19.33
CA PHE A 8 -8.74 -9.29 19.53
C PHE A 8 -8.11 -8.76 18.24
N TRP A 9 -8.33 -9.43 17.11
CA TRP A 9 -7.90 -8.94 15.80
C TRP A 9 -8.62 -7.66 15.38
N GLY A 10 -9.90 -7.53 15.70
CA GLY A 10 -10.70 -6.34 15.45
C GLY A 10 -10.17 -5.13 16.21
N THR A 11 -9.97 -5.25 17.52
CA THR A 11 -9.41 -4.15 18.34
C THR A 11 -7.99 -3.79 17.95
N ALA A 12 -7.13 -4.77 17.68
CA ALA A 12 -5.77 -4.50 17.20
C ALA A 12 -5.78 -3.72 15.88
N SER A 13 -6.64 -4.11 14.93
CA SER A 13 -6.77 -3.42 13.63
C SER A 13 -7.27 -1.98 13.80
N VAL A 14 -8.27 -1.76 14.65
CA VAL A 14 -8.79 -0.42 14.95
C VAL A 14 -7.73 0.47 15.61
N PHE A 15 -6.93 -0.08 16.53
CA PHE A 15 -5.87 0.67 17.21
C PHE A 15 -4.76 1.09 16.25
N VAL A 16 -4.36 0.18 15.35
CA VAL A 16 -3.39 0.47 14.28
C VAL A 16 -3.95 1.52 13.34
N LEU A 17 -5.20 1.39 12.88
CA LEU A 17 -5.84 2.38 12.02
C LEU A 17 -5.95 3.75 12.70
N HIS A 18 -6.29 3.78 13.98
CA HIS A 18 -6.36 5.02 14.75
C HIS A 18 -4.99 5.68 14.87
N TYR A 19 -3.93 4.90 15.12
CA TYR A 19 -2.57 5.42 15.17
C TYR A 19 -2.10 5.97 13.81
N LEU A 20 -2.43 5.26 12.72
CA LEU A 20 -2.06 5.64 11.36
C LEU A 20 -2.82 6.87 10.84
N THR A 21 -4.10 7.02 11.23
CA THR A 21 -4.94 8.20 10.91
C THR A 21 -4.70 9.38 11.85
N LYS A 22 -4.10 9.17 13.02
CA LYS A 22 -3.81 10.22 13.98
C LYS A 22 -2.89 11.27 13.35
N LYS A 23 -3.38 12.50 13.29
CA LYS A 23 -2.62 13.66 12.82
C LYS A 23 -1.55 14.03 13.85
N ARG A 24 -0.32 14.23 13.39
CA ARG A 24 0.79 14.72 14.24
C ARG A 24 0.58 16.20 14.55
N LEU A 25 0.76 16.59 15.80
CA LEU A 25 0.62 17.98 16.24
C LEU A 25 1.65 18.92 15.60
N SER A 26 2.81 18.39 15.20
CA SER A 26 3.90 19.18 14.61
C SER A 26 3.59 19.70 13.21
N ASP A 27 2.87 18.93 12.39
CA ASP A 27 2.72 19.19 10.94
C ASP A 27 1.27 19.02 10.45
N GLY A 28 0.34 18.60 11.32
CA GLY A 28 -1.06 18.33 10.96
C GLY A 28 -1.28 17.13 10.03
N LYS A 29 -0.21 16.47 9.55
CA LYS A 29 -0.23 15.29 8.68
C LYS A 29 -0.31 13.98 9.48
N SER A 30 -1.03 13.00 8.95
CA SER A 30 -1.08 11.62 9.46
C SER A 30 -0.10 10.70 8.72
N VAL A 31 0.14 9.50 9.26
CA VAL A 31 1.00 8.50 8.58
C VAL A 31 0.37 8.04 7.28
N ILE A 32 -0.96 8.00 7.22
CA ILE A 32 -1.70 7.68 5.98
C ILE A 32 -1.54 8.77 4.94
N ASP A 33 -1.54 10.05 5.35
CA ASP A 33 -1.31 11.16 4.42
C ASP A 33 0.07 11.06 3.77
N ASP A 34 1.12 10.73 4.55
CA ASP A 34 2.48 10.51 4.02
C ASP A 34 2.54 9.32 3.05
N ILE A 35 1.79 8.25 3.35
CA ILE A 35 1.68 7.08 2.46
C ILE A 35 0.93 7.44 1.18
N MET A 36 -0.17 8.20 1.27
CA MET A 36 -0.91 8.68 0.11
C MET A 36 -0.07 9.64 -0.74
N GLU A 37 0.76 10.48 -0.12
CA GLU A 37 1.69 11.37 -0.82
C GLU A 37 2.74 10.58 -1.62
N LYS A 38 3.17 9.43 -1.09
CA LYS A 38 4.13 8.51 -1.77
C LYS A 38 3.47 7.49 -2.70
N ALA A 39 2.18 7.20 -2.53
CA ALA A 39 1.42 6.26 -3.34
C ALA A 39 1.57 6.48 -4.87
N PRO A 40 1.45 7.70 -5.42
CA PRO A 40 1.60 7.89 -6.86
C PRO A 40 3.01 7.58 -7.39
N LYS A 41 4.07 7.72 -6.56
CA LYS A 41 5.43 7.30 -6.94
C LYS A 41 5.52 5.78 -7.05
N ILE A 42 4.99 5.06 -6.07
CA ILE A 42 4.99 3.59 -6.06
C ILE A 42 4.18 3.05 -7.24
N VAL A 43 3.01 3.63 -7.51
CA VAL A 43 2.17 3.23 -8.66
C VAL A 43 2.90 3.48 -9.98
N LYS A 44 3.63 4.59 -10.11
CA LYS A 44 4.45 4.86 -11.30
C LYS A 44 5.57 3.84 -11.47
N GLU A 45 6.33 3.52 -10.41
CA GLU A 45 7.38 2.50 -10.47
C GLU A 45 6.83 1.13 -10.88
N VAL A 46 5.73 0.70 -10.26
CA VAL A 46 5.08 -0.58 -10.59
C VAL A 46 4.62 -0.60 -12.05
N ASN A 47 4.03 0.49 -12.55
CA ASN A 47 3.63 0.58 -13.95
C ASN A 47 4.83 0.55 -14.91
N THR A 48 5.94 1.18 -14.56
CA THR A 48 7.17 1.12 -15.36
C THR A 48 7.73 -0.31 -15.41
N ILE A 49 7.79 -1.00 -14.27
CA ILE A 49 8.23 -2.40 -14.20
C ILE A 49 7.32 -3.29 -15.04
N LYS A 50 5.99 -3.14 -14.88
CA LYS A 50 5.00 -3.89 -15.67
C LYS A 50 5.17 -3.64 -17.18
N ARG A 51 5.45 -2.40 -17.57
CA ARG A 51 5.63 -2.03 -18.97
C ARG A 51 6.91 -2.64 -19.54
N ASN A 52 8.01 -2.63 -18.79
CA ASN A 52 9.26 -3.28 -19.20
C ASN A 52 9.08 -4.79 -19.37
N ILE A 53 8.47 -5.46 -18.40
CA ILE A 53 8.17 -6.90 -18.48
C ILE A 53 7.31 -7.22 -19.71
N LYS A 54 6.31 -6.36 -19.99
CA LYS A 54 5.44 -6.55 -21.16
C LYS A 54 6.22 -6.38 -22.48
N MET A 55 7.09 -5.37 -22.58
CA MET A 55 7.91 -5.14 -23.77
C MET A 55 8.89 -6.29 -24.01
N ASP A 56 9.55 -6.79 -22.96
CA ASP A 56 10.48 -7.92 -23.06
C ASP A 56 9.76 -9.21 -23.51
N TYR A 57 8.53 -9.42 -23.00
CA TYR A 57 7.70 -10.54 -23.42
C TYR A 57 7.27 -10.43 -24.89
N GLU A 58 6.84 -9.25 -25.34
CA GLU A 58 6.45 -9.01 -26.73
C GLU A 58 7.66 -9.13 -27.69
N GLN A 59 8.84 -8.66 -27.30
CA GLN A 59 10.08 -8.85 -28.08
C GLN A 59 10.47 -10.33 -28.20
N THR A 60 10.37 -11.08 -27.11
CA THR A 60 10.76 -12.50 -27.11
C THR A 60 9.75 -13.34 -27.90
N THR A 61 8.45 -13.04 -27.79
CA THR A 61 7.38 -13.78 -28.48
C THR A 61 7.30 -13.42 -29.96
N GLY A 62 7.66 -12.20 -30.36
CA GLY A 62 7.72 -11.80 -31.78
C GLY A 62 8.92 -12.37 -32.56
N LEU A 63 9.90 -12.96 -31.86
CA LEU A 63 11.07 -13.64 -32.43
C LEU A 63 10.86 -15.15 -32.65
N TYR A 64 9.72 -15.71 -32.22
CA TYR A 64 9.35 -17.12 -32.39
C TYR A 64 8.11 -17.29 -33.27
#